data_AF-A0A8C2TXV2-F1
#
_entry.id   AF-A0A8C2TXV2-F1
#
_cell.length_a   1.000
_cell.length_b   1.000
_cell.length_c   1.000
_cell.angle_alpha   90.00
_cell.angle_beta   90.00
_cell.angle_gamma   90.00
#
_symmetry.space_group_name_H-M   'P 1'
#
loop_
_entity.id
_entity.type
_entity.pdbx_description
1 polymer ?
#
loop_
_entity_poly.entity_id
_entity_poly.type
_entity_poly.pdbx_seq_one_letter_code
_entity_poly.pdbx_strand_id
1 'polypeptide(L)'
;VSFLTLPVVLRCPSPPNITHGQYSREDVKVFVPGTSVRYSCDPGYVLTGKTTVTCLTSGVWSIPYPRCEGQLCPSPPEIDHGQHDGKDVEFIPGMSVNYSCDPGYSLTGKAALYCTDNGSWSSPQPRCEGEMSMLSVPRKGGHHGVPARTKGRGLQQTLTKPGGVKELQNRLLKLDEEMERARLQKYSAFAILWLPVRILISTLSSVSP
;
A
#
# COMPACT_ATOMS: atom_id res chain seq x y z
N VAL A 1 44.62 -58.97 -11.74
CA VAL A 1 44.48 -57.52 -11.54
C VAL A 1 43.01 -57.19 -11.38
N SER A 2 42.52 -57.25 -10.14
CA SER A 2 41.17 -56.82 -9.81
C SER A 2 41.16 -55.30 -9.82
N PHE A 3 40.64 -54.70 -10.89
CA PHE A 3 40.40 -53.27 -10.94
C PHE A 3 39.28 -52.98 -9.95
N LEU A 4 39.65 -52.52 -8.76
CA LEU A 4 38.71 -51.88 -7.84
C LEU A 4 38.25 -50.60 -8.53
N THR A 5 37.17 -50.67 -9.29
CA THR A 5 36.48 -49.48 -9.79
C THR A 5 35.96 -48.76 -8.56
N LEU A 6 36.63 -47.68 -8.15
CA LEU A 6 36.08 -46.76 -7.15
C LEU A 6 34.65 -46.41 -7.57
N PRO A 7 33.64 -46.58 -6.70
CA PRO A 7 32.28 -46.25 -7.06
C PRO A 7 32.24 -44.77 -7.42
N VAL A 8 31.84 -44.46 -8.66
CA VAL A 8 31.68 -43.08 -9.11
C VAL A 8 30.51 -42.50 -8.33
N VAL A 9 30.82 -41.71 -7.30
CA VAL A 9 29.80 -41.02 -6.51
C VAL A 9 29.33 -39.82 -7.31
N LEU A 10 28.14 -39.93 -7.89
CA LEU A 10 27.47 -38.82 -8.54
C LEU A 10 26.96 -37.85 -7.47
N ARG A 11 27.54 -36.66 -7.46
CA ARG A 11 27.18 -35.59 -6.52
C ARG A 11 26.00 -34.80 -7.09
N CYS A 12 25.10 -34.37 -6.23
CA CYS A 12 24.04 -33.47 -6.65
C CYS A 12 24.58 -32.05 -6.84
N PRO A 13 24.00 -31.28 -7.78
CA PRO A 13 24.21 -29.84 -7.82
C PRO A 13 23.59 -29.19 -6.58
N SER A 14 23.77 -27.87 -6.43
CA SER A 14 23.02 -27.11 -5.41
C SER A 14 21.52 -27.38 -5.55
N PRO A 15 20.78 -27.49 -4.43
CA PRO A 15 19.33 -27.65 -4.46
C PRO A 15 18.66 -26.55 -5.30
N PRO A 16 17.59 -26.87 -6.03
CA PRO A 16 16.88 -25.87 -6.81
C PRO A 16 16.24 -24.82 -5.89
N ASN A 17 16.33 -23.56 -6.29
CA ASN A 17 15.61 -22.48 -5.62
C ASN A 17 14.11 -22.58 -5.94
N ILE A 18 13.28 -22.31 -4.92
CA ILE A 18 11.83 -22.19 -5.06
C ILE A 18 11.45 -20.73 -4.80
N THR A 19 10.42 -20.22 -5.46
CA THR A 19 9.91 -18.86 -5.23
C THR A 19 9.40 -18.73 -3.81
N HIS A 20 9.74 -17.63 -3.12
CA HIS A 20 9.40 -17.36 -1.72
C HIS A 20 9.81 -18.46 -0.74
N GLY A 21 10.92 -19.15 -1.02
CA GLY A 21 11.43 -20.18 -0.13
C GLY A 21 12.93 -20.36 -0.19
N GLN A 22 13.44 -20.92 0.90
CA GLN A 22 14.86 -21.14 1.16
C GLN A 22 15.07 -22.58 1.59
N TYR A 23 16.30 -23.07 1.55
CA TYR A 23 16.64 -24.43 1.99
C TYR A 23 17.76 -24.43 3.04
N SER A 24 17.71 -25.40 3.95
CA SER A 24 18.74 -25.60 4.96
C SER A 24 20.10 -25.95 4.31
N ARG A 25 21.21 -25.53 4.93
CA ARG A 25 22.60 -25.85 4.50
C ARG A 25 23.05 -25.08 3.26
N GLU A 26 22.76 -23.78 3.19
CA GLU A 26 23.27 -22.89 2.12
C GLU A 26 24.80 -22.78 2.11
N ASP A 27 25.45 -23.03 3.25
CA ASP A 27 26.90 -23.04 3.43
C ASP A 27 27.58 -24.28 2.79
N VAL A 28 26.82 -25.33 2.48
CA VAL A 28 27.35 -26.57 1.92
C VAL A 28 27.43 -26.46 0.40
N LYS A 29 28.66 -26.58 -0.14
CA LYS A 29 28.91 -26.54 -1.59
C LYS A 29 28.89 -27.90 -2.27
N VAL A 30 28.88 -28.99 -1.51
CA VAL A 30 29.02 -30.36 -2.01
C VAL A 30 27.94 -31.26 -1.41
N PHE A 31 27.06 -31.79 -2.26
CA PHE A 31 25.96 -32.67 -1.86
C PHE A 31 26.21 -34.09 -2.36
N VAL A 32 26.38 -35.03 -1.43
CA VAL A 32 26.55 -36.46 -1.73
C VAL A 32 25.21 -37.20 -1.66
N PRO A 33 25.07 -38.36 -2.32
CA PRO A 33 23.87 -39.18 -2.20
C PRO A 33 23.50 -39.48 -0.75
N GLY A 34 22.21 -39.39 -0.42
CA GLY A 34 21.67 -39.51 0.93
C GLY A 34 21.56 -38.18 1.69
N THR A 35 22.28 -37.14 1.28
CA THR A 35 22.10 -35.79 1.87
C THR A 35 20.70 -35.28 1.60
N SER A 36 20.04 -34.75 2.63
CA SER A 36 18.73 -34.12 2.51
C SER A 36 18.79 -32.67 2.94
N VAL A 37 18.07 -31.82 2.21
CA VAL A 37 17.83 -30.42 2.58
C VAL A 37 16.35 -30.23 2.88
N ARG A 38 16.07 -29.36 3.85
CA ARG A 38 14.72 -28.98 4.24
C ARG A 38 14.42 -27.60 3.69
N TYR A 39 13.30 -27.46 3.00
CA TYR A 39 12.79 -26.18 2.56
C TYR A 39 11.93 -25.51 3.64
N SER A 40 11.96 -24.19 3.64
CA SER A 40 11.11 -23.30 4.42
C SER A 40 10.64 -22.15 3.54
N CYS A 41 9.43 -21.68 3.75
CA CYS A 41 8.90 -20.53 3.02
C CYS A 41 9.19 -19.22 3.76
N ASP A 42 9.26 -18.14 3.01
CA ASP A 42 9.34 -16.78 3.55
C ASP A 42 8.05 -16.44 4.33
N PRO A 43 8.08 -15.44 5.22
CA PRO A 43 6.88 -15.02 5.96
C PRO A 43 5.70 -14.70 5.04
N GLY A 44 4.50 -15.18 5.39
CA GLY A 44 3.27 -15.01 4.59
C GLY A 44 3.02 -16.13 3.56
N TYR A 45 3.95 -17.08 3.42
CA TYR A 45 3.84 -18.22 2.52
C TYR A 45 3.76 -19.55 3.27
N VAL A 46 2.93 -20.46 2.76
CA VAL A 46 2.72 -21.80 3.33
C VAL A 46 3.36 -22.83 2.41
N LEU A 47 4.09 -23.79 3.01
CA LEU A 47 4.74 -24.85 2.26
C LEU A 47 3.73 -25.96 1.91
N THR A 48 3.57 -26.19 0.60
CA THR A 48 2.74 -27.25 0.04
C THR A 48 3.62 -28.36 -0.55
N GLY A 49 3.43 -29.61 -0.11
CA GLY A 49 4.18 -30.78 -0.55
C GLY A 49 5.22 -31.28 0.46
N LYS A 50 6.24 -32.01 -0.02
CA LYS A 50 7.26 -32.60 0.83
C LYS A 50 8.30 -31.55 1.25
N THR A 51 8.43 -31.31 2.55
CA THR A 51 9.37 -30.31 3.11
C THR A 51 10.84 -30.62 2.87
N THR A 52 11.18 -31.86 2.53
CA THR A 52 12.56 -32.32 2.35
C THR A 52 12.78 -32.96 1.00
N VAL A 53 13.90 -32.63 0.38
CA VAL A 53 14.39 -33.31 -0.83
C VAL A 53 15.75 -33.94 -0.54
N THR A 54 15.98 -35.10 -1.14
CA THR A 54 17.14 -35.94 -0.89
C THR A 54 17.94 -36.10 -2.17
N CYS A 55 19.26 -35.99 -2.08
CA CYS A 55 20.17 -36.29 -3.18
C CYS A 55 20.17 -37.80 -3.41
N LEU A 56 19.74 -38.23 -4.60
CA LEU A 56 19.67 -39.64 -4.96
C LEU A 56 21.04 -40.16 -5.41
N THR A 57 21.22 -41.48 -5.42
CA THR A 57 22.43 -42.14 -5.94
C THR A 57 22.68 -41.86 -7.42
N SER A 58 21.66 -41.42 -8.16
CA SER A 58 21.76 -40.94 -9.53
C SER A 58 22.39 -39.54 -9.66
N GLY A 59 22.69 -38.85 -8.55
CA GLY A 59 23.19 -37.46 -8.57
C GLY A 59 22.11 -36.41 -8.85
N VAL A 60 20.84 -36.78 -8.71
CA VAL A 60 19.69 -35.89 -8.92
C VAL A 60 18.90 -35.75 -7.61
N TRP A 61 18.33 -34.58 -7.37
CA TRP A 61 17.43 -34.35 -6.24
C TRP A 61 16.09 -35.07 -6.41
N SER A 62 15.54 -35.59 -5.32
CA SER A 62 14.23 -36.23 -5.33
C SER A 62 13.12 -35.24 -5.71
N ILE A 63 12.23 -35.66 -6.60
CA ILE A 63 11.01 -34.94 -6.99
C ILE A 63 9.77 -35.54 -6.30
N PRO A 64 8.66 -34.78 -6.15
CA PRO A 64 8.48 -33.37 -6.51
C PRO A 64 9.13 -32.40 -5.52
N TYR A 65 9.46 -31.20 -6.00
CA TYR A 65 9.88 -30.08 -5.15
C TYR A 65 8.68 -29.46 -4.41
N PRO A 66 8.85 -29.00 -3.17
CA PRO A 66 7.82 -28.26 -2.47
C PRO A 66 7.53 -26.92 -3.16
N ARG A 67 6.34 -26.38 -2.90
CA ARG A 67 5.93 -25.04 -3.35
C ARG A 67 5.62 -24.18 -2.14
N CYS A 68 5.92 -22.89 -2.24
CA CYS A 68 5.50 -21.89 -1.27
C CYS A 68 4.31 -21.14 -1.86
N GLU A 69 3.15 -21.33 -1.26
CA GLU A 69 1.89 -20.73 -1.71
C GLU A 69 1.52 -19.63 -0.72
N GLY A 70 1.46 -18.39 -1.21
CA GLY A 70 1.10 -17.24 -0.39
C GLY A 70 -0.39 -17.23 -0.11
N GLN A 71 -0.78 -16.91 1.12
CA GLN A 71 -2.15 -16.46 1.39
C GLN A 71 -2.24 -14.99 0.99
N LEU A 72 -2.15 -14.75 -0.32
CA LEU A 72 -2.13 -13.41 -0.89
C LEU A 72 -3.55 -12.85 -0.91
N CYS A 73 -3.68 -11.59 -0.48
CA CYS A 73 -4.90 -10.85 -0.76
C CYS A 73 -5.02 -10.57 -2.26
N PRO A 74 -6.25 -10.58 -2.80
CA PRO A 74 -6.45 -10.11 -4.17
C PRO A 74 -6.03 -8.65 -4.27
N SER A 75 -5.67 -8.22 -5.48
CA SER A 75 -5.40 -6.81 -5.73
C SER A 75 -6.54 -5.94 -5.16
N PRO A 76 -6.23 -4.82 -4.48
CA PRO A 76 -7.22 -3.93 -3.92
C PRO A 76 -8.19 -3.52 -5.02
N PRO A 77 -9.51 -3.61 -4.78
CA PRO A 77 -10.48 -3.20 -5.78
C PRO A 77 -10.42 -1.70 -5.99
N GLU A 78 -10.57 -1.28 -7.24
CA GLU A 78 -10.79 0.13 -7.60
C GLU A 78 -12.17 0.59 -7.08
N ILE A 79 -12.26 1.88 -6.77
CA ILE A 79 -13.50 2.51 -6.30
C ILE A 79 -13.84 3.71 -7.18
N ASP A 80 -15.12 3.94 -7.42
CA ASP A 80 -15.57 5.12 -8.18
C ASP A 80 -15.23 6.39 -7.41
N HIS A 81 -14.73 7.40 -8.13
CA HIS A 81 -14.36 8.71 -7.58
C HIS A 81 -13.37 8.64 -6.42
N GLY A 82 -12.45 7.68 -6.49
CA GLY A 82 -11.39 7.50 -5.51
C GLY A 82 -10.25 6.64 -6.04
N GLN A 83 -9.23 6.50 -5.21
CA GLN A 83 -7.95 5.89 -5.53
C GLN A 83 -7.42 5.15 -4.30
N HIS A 84 -6.45 4.27 -4.49
CA HIS A 84 -5.68 3.66 -3.41
C HIS A 84 -4.18 3.71 -3.67
N ASP A 85 -3.39 3.61 -2.62
CA ASP A 85 -1.92 3.61 -2.67
C ASP A 85 -1.29 2.22 -2.89
N GLY A 86 -2.09 1.15 -2.90
CA GLY A 86 -1.62 -0.21 -3.18
C GLY A 86 -1.02 -0.33 -4.59
N LYS A 87 0.31 -0.35 -4.68
CA LYS A 87 1.09 -0.45 -5.93
C LYS A 87 1.77 -1.81 -6.11
N ASP A 88 1.73 -2.66 -5.08
CA ASP A 88 2.37 -3.96 -5.09
C ASP A 88 1.60 -4.97 -5.95
N VAL A 89 2.32 -5.88 -6.60
CA VAL A 89 1.73 -6.99 -7.37
C VAL A 89 1.27 -8.14 -6.47
N GLU A 90 1.79 -8.22 -5.24
CA GLU A 90 1.47 -9.26 -4.27
C GLU A 90 1.21 -8.62 -2.90
N PHE A 91 0.04 -8.89 -2.32
CA PHE A 91 -0.34 -8.38 -1.01
C PHE A 91 -0.28 -9.51 0.01
N ILE A 92 0.83 -9.61 0.74
CA ILE A 92 1.00 -10.60 1.81
C ILE A 92 0.29 -10.16 3.10
N PRO A 93 -0.04 -11.11 4.00
CA PRO A 93 -0.63 -10.79 5.30
C PRO A 93 0.17 -9.71 6.06
N GLY A 94 -0.54 -8.76 6.64
CA GLY A 94 0.01 -7.62 7.37
C GLY A 94 0.25 -6.36 6.53
N MET A 95 0.31 -6.45 5.19
CA MET A 95 0.34 -5.27 4.33
C MET A 95 -0.97 -4.49 4.39
N SER A 96 -0.91 -3.17 4.18
CA SER A 96 -2.09 -2.31 4.18
C SER A 96 -2.15 -1.38 2.99
N VAL A 97 -3.37 -1.06 2.57
CA VAL A 97 -3.66 -0.08 1.53
C VAL A 97 -4.60 0.97 2.07
N ASN A 98 -4.38 2.22 1.68
CA ASN A 98 -5.18 3.36 2.05
C ASN A 98 -5.89 3.93 0.83
N TYR A 99 -7.20 4.11 0.99
CA TYR A 99 -8.09 4.70 0.01
C TYR A 99 -8.26 6.20 0.27
N SER A 100 -8.36 6.96 -0.81
CA SER A 100 -8.70 8.38 -0.81
C SER A 100 -9.72 8.69 -1.89
N CYS A 101 -10.68 9.56 -1.58
CA CYS A 101 -11.65 10.02 -2.57
C CYS A 101 -11.12 11.22 -3.36
N ASP A 102 -11.61 11.36 -4.58
CA ASP A 102 -11.36 12.52 -5.43
C ASP A 102 -12.00 13.79 -4.82
N PRO A 103 -11.52 14.99 -5.20
CA PRO A 103 -12.08 16.24 -4.70
C PRO A 103 -13.60 16.35 -4.94
N GLY A 104 -14.35 16.74 -3.91
CA GLY A 104 -15.82 16.85 -3.95
C GLY A 104 -16.57 15.58 -3.50
N TYR A 105 -15.84 14.52 -3.12
CA TYR A 105 -16.38 13.29 -2.58
C TYR A 105 -15.87 13.03 -1.15
N SER A 106 -16.72 12.44 -0.33
CA SER A 106 -16.43 12.01 1.05
C SER A 106 -16.34 10.50 1.15
N LEU A 107 -15.35 10.01 1.88
CA LEU A 107 -15.12 8.58 2.08
C LEU A 107 -16.09 8.01 3.12
N THR A 108 -16.86 7.00 2.71
CA THR A 108 -17.77 6.24 3.56
C THR A 108 -17.24 4.81 3.71
N GLY A 109 -16.88 4.44 4.94
CA GLY A 109 -16.27 3.15 5.27
C GLY A 109 -14.88 3.30 5.90
N LYS A 110 -14.07 2.24 5.87
CA LYS A 110 -12.68 2.28 6.34
C LYS A 110 -11.75 2.75 5.23
N ALA A 111 -10.98 3.79 5.49
CA ALA A 111 -9.97 4.28 4.55
C ALA A 111 -8.80 3.30 4.40
N ALA A 112 -8.35 2.68 5.49
CA ALA A 112 -7.26 1.71 5.47
C ALA A 112 -7.78 0.27 5.59
N LEU A 113 -7.36 -0.59 4.67
CA LEU A 113 -7.56 -2.04 4.71
C LEU A 113 -6.21 -2.72 4.92
N TYR A 114 -6.21 -3.85 5.63
CA TYR A 114 -5.00 -4.68 5.78
C TYR A 114 -5.27 -6.10 5.32
N CYS A 115 -4.25 -6.73 4.76
CA CYS A 115 -4.33 -8.12 4.32
C CYS A 115 -4.28 -9.03 5.55
N THR A 116 -5.27 -9.92 5.68
CA THR A 116 -5.35 -10.88 6.78
C THR A 116 -4.56 -12.14 6.47
N ASP A 117 -4.24 -12.92 7.51
CA ASP A 117 -3.56 -14.21 7.37
C ASP A 117 -4.33 -15.24 6.54
N ASN A 118 -5.62 -14.99 6.28
CA ASN A 118 -6.50 -15.82 5.47
C ASN A 118 -6.47 -15.44 3.97
N GLY A 119 -5.59 -14.50 3.54
CA GLY A 119 -5.55 -14.02 2.16
C GLY A 119 -6.77 -13.19 1.75
N SER A 120 -7.37 -12.48 2.71
CA SER A 120 -8.52 -11.60 2.45
C SER A 120 -8.34 -10.23 3.08
N TRP A 121 -8.93 -9.19 2.49
CA TRP A 121 -8.92 -7.84 3.06
C TRP A 121 -9.74 -7.78 4.34
N SER A 122 -9.23 -7.07 5.35
CA SER A 122 -9.83 -7.01 6.69
C SER A 122 -11.21 -6.35 6.74
N SER A 123 -11.62 -5.65 5.69
CA SER A 123 -12.94 -5.04 5.53
C SER A 123 -13.24 -4.84 4.04
N PRO A 124 -14.52 -4.69 3.65
CA PRO A 124 -14.89 -4.38 2.26
C PRO A 124 -14.37 -2.99 1.84
N GLN A 125 -14.29 -2.78 0.53
CA GLN A 125 -13.86 -1.52 -0.05
C GLN A 125 -14.77 -0.35 0.38
N PRO A 126 -14.20 0.84 0.65
CA PRO A 126 -14.99 2.02 0.97
C PRO A 126 -15.71 2.56 -0.27
N ARG A 127 -16.60 3.52 -0.07
CA ARG A 127 -17.32 4.23 -1.13
C ARG A 127 -17.04 5.72 -1.05
N CYS A 128 -16.99 6.38 -2.20
CA CYS A 128 -16.89 7.83 -2.27
C CYS A 128 -18.26 8.41 -2.62
N GLU A 129 -18.83 9.22 -1.72
CA GLU A 129 -20.13 9.85 -1.90
C GLU A 129 -19.95 11.34 -2.15
N GLY A 130 -20.49 11.86 -3.26
CA GLY A 130 -20.36 13.26 -3.61
C GLY A 130 -21.13 14.15 -2.64
N GLU A 131 -20.57 15.30 -2.24
CA GLU A 131 -21.27 16.25 -1.36
C GLU A 131 -22.58 16.80 -1.96
N MET A 132 -22.78 16.69 -3.28
CA MET A 132 -24.01 17.09 -3.97
C MET A 132 -25.20 16.15 -3.69
N SER A 133 -24.98 14.99 -3.06
CA SER A 133 -26.04 14.03 -2.67
C SER A 133 -26.81 14.46 -1.41
N MET A 134 -26.32 15.46 -0.66
CA MET A 134 -27.02 16.01 0.51
C MET A 134 -28.27 16.83 0.16
N LEU A 135 -28.57 17.06 -1.13
CA LEU A 135 -29.89 17.53 -1.54
C LEU A 135 -30.84 16.33 -1.78
N SER A 136 -31.20 15.62 -0.72
CA SER A 136 -32.46 14.87 -0.74
C SER A 136 -33.60 15.88 -0.83
N VAL A 137 -34.08 16.17 -2.04
CA VAL A 137 -35.29 16.97 -2.27
C VAL A 137 -36.44 16.30 -1.51
N PRO A 138 -37.13 16.98 -0.58
CA PRO A 138 -38.32 16.41 0.02
C PRO A 138 -39.34 16.17 -1.09
N ARG A 139 -39.73 14.92 -1.33
CA ARG A 139 -40.90 14.61 -2.18
C ARG A 139 -42.13 15.22 -1.51
N LYS A 140 -42.49 16.46 -1.87
CA LYS A 140 -43.82 17.00 -1.57
C LYS A 140 -44.84 16.20 -2.39
N GLY A 141 -45.53 15.28 -1.74
CA GLY A 141 -46.72 14.64 -2.29
C GLY A 141 -47.78 15.71 -2.57
N GLY A 142 -48.01 16.00 -3.85
CA GLY A 142 -49.06 16.91 -4.30
C GLY A 142 -50.38 16.15 -4.39
N HIS A 143 -51.33 16.48 -3.50
CA HIS A 143 -52.76 16.28 -3.75
C HIS A 143 -53.39 17.66 -3.98
N HIS A 144 -54.04 17.80 -5.13
CA HIS A 144 -54.77 19.00 -5.54
C HIS A 144 -55.87 19.36 -4.53
N GLY A 145 -55.85 20.61 -4.06
CA GLY A 145 -56.94 21.25 -3.32
C GLY A 145 -56.71 22.75 -3.26
N VAL A 146 -57.57 23.52 -3.93
CA VAL A 146 -57.67 24.98 -3.89
C VAL A 146 -59.16 25.30 -3.66
N PRO A 147 -59.60 26.39 -3.00
CA PRO A 147 -58.88 27.46 -2.26
C PRO A 147 -59.44 27.73 -0.84
N ALA A 148 -58.74 28.56 -0.05
CA ALA A 148 -59.40 29.53 0.83
C ALA A 148 -58.50 30.76 1.05
N ARG A 149 -59.10 31.95 0.91
CA ARG A 149 -58.49 33.28 0.94
C ARG A 149 -58.66 33.88 2.33
N THR A 150 -57.58 34.21 3.03
CA THR A 150 -57.61 35.10 4.20
C THR A 150 -56.46 36.10 4.15
N LYS A 151 -56.81 37.39 4.23
CA LYS A 151 -55.90 38.53 4.40
C LYS A 151 -55.29 38.49 5.80
N GLY A 152 -53.99 38.74 5.93
CA GLY A 152 -53.31 38.97 7.21
C GLY A 152 -52.00 39.74 6.98
N ARG A 153 -51.85 40.86 7.70
CA ARG A 153 -50.77 41.85 7.57
C ARG A 153 -49.46 41.38 8.23
N GLY A 154 -48.35 41.73 7.58
CA GLY A 154 -47.11 42.28 8.14
C GLY A 154 -46.52 41.70 9.43
N LEU A 155 -45.35 41.06 9.29
CA LEU A 155 -44.19 41.32 10.14
C LEU A 155 -42.92 40.90 9.39
N GLN A 156 -42.22 41.89 8.86
CA GLN A 156 -40.86 41.74 8.34
C GLN A 156 -39.93 41.73 9.56
N GLN A 157 -39.39 40.56 9.93
CA GLN A 157 -38.27 40.50 10.86
C GLN A 157 -37.00 40.14 10.10
N THR A 158 -36.25 41.19 9.82
CA THR A 158 -34.85 41.19 9.43
C THR A 158 -33.99 40.66 10.58
N LEU A 159 -33.23 39.60 10.35
CA LEU A 159 -32.04 39.29 11.17
C LEU A 159 -30.96 38.55 10.37
N THR A 160 -30.58 39.10 9.22
CA THR A 160 -29.25 38.83 8.65
C THR A 160 -28.24 39.69 9.41
N LYS A 161 -27.59 39.14 10.43
CA LYS A 161 -26.43 39.80 11.08
C LYS A 161 -25.31 39.96 10.04
N PRO A 162 -24.94 41.19 9.63
CA PRO A 162 -23.83 41.41 8.71
C PRO A 162 -22.54 41.45 9.53
N GLY A 163 -21.96 40.29 9.82
CA GLY A 163 -20.71 40.22 10.58
C GLY A 163 -19.98 38.88 10.54
N GLY A 164 -20.70 37.76 10.44
CA GLY A 164 -20.07 36.42 10.48
C GLY A 164 -19.21 36.09 9.26
N VAL A 165 -19.61 36.53 8.06
CA VAL A 165 -18.91 36.19 6.81
C VAL A 165 -17.56 36.90 6.71
N LYS A 166 -17.50 38.20 7.06
CA LYS A 166 -16.26 38.97 7.04
C LYS A 166 -15.26 38.51 8.11
N GLU A 167 -15.76 38.11 9.28
CA GLU A 167 -14.92 37.55 10.34
C GLU A 167 -14.32 36.19 9.94
N LEU A 168 -15.10 35.31 9.31
CA LEU A 168 -14.60 34.04 8.79
C LEU A 168 -13.61 34.23 7.63
N GLN A 169 -13.84 35.20 6.74
CA GLN A 169 -12.93 35.52 5.64
C GLN A 169 -11.58 36.06 6.16
N ASN A 170 -11.60 36.93 7.18
CA ASN A 170 -10.37 37.42 7.81
C ASN A 170 -9.62 36.30 8.56
N ARG A 171 -10.32 35.35 9.18
CA ARG A 171 -9.69 34.19 9.82
C ARG A 171 -9.07 33.21 8.79
N LEU A 172 -9.69 33.03 7.63
CA LEU A 172 -9.12 32.22 6.54
C LEU A 172 -7.85 32.87 5.96
N LEU A 173 -7.88 34.17 5.67
CA LEU A 173 -6.71 34.91 5.17
C LEU A 173 -5.52 34.84 6.14
N LYS A 174 -5.80 34.89 7.45
CA LYS A 174 -4.75 34.77 8.47
C LYS A 174 -4.14 33.37 8.53
N LEU A 175 -4.93 32.32 8.31
CA LEU A 175 -4.43 30.93 8.26
C LEU A 175 -3.57 30.68 7.01
N ASP A 176 -3.90 31.30 5.89
CA ASP A 176 -3.13 31.19 4.64
C ASP A 176 -1.74 31.86 4.77
N GLU A 177 -1.67 33.04 5.41
CA GLU A 177 -0.39 33.70 5.73
C GLU A 177 0.50 32.90 6.70
N GLU A 178 -0.08 32.25 7.72
CA GLU A 178 0.70 31.41 8.64
C GLU A 178 1.19 30.12 7.97
N MET A 179 0.40 29.54 7.05
CA MET A 179 0.80 28.37 6.28
C MET A 179 1.96 28.68 5.32
N GLU A 180 1.95 29.81 4.61
CA GLU A 180 3.08 30.22 3.75
C GLU A 180 4.34 30.59 4.56
N ARG A 181 4.21 31.18 5.76
CA ARG A 181 5.37 31.36 6.67
C ARG A 181 5.95 30.03 7.14
N ALA A 182 5.11 29.05 7.48
CA ALA A 182 5.56 27.72 7.88
C ALA A 182 6.24 26.97 6.71
N ARG A 183 5.76 27.20 5.48
CA ARG A 183 6.38 26.67 4.25
C ARG A 183 7.77 27.28 4.03
N LEU A 184 7.90 28.61 4.11
CA LEU A 184 9.19 29.30 3.96
C LEU A 184 10.21 28.94 5.05
N GLN A 185 9.77 28.72 6.30
CA GLN A 185 10.66 28.27 7.38
C GLN A 185 11.19 26.85 7.16
N LYS A 186 10.40 25.93 6.59
CA LYS A 186 10.87 24.58 6.22
C LYS A 186 11.87 24.60 5.07
N TYR A 187 11.69 25.48 4.08
CA TYR A 187 12.64 25.64 2.98
C TYR A 187 13.94 26.39 3.38
N SER A 188 13.90 27.24 4.41
CA SER A 188 15.09 27.89 4.99
C SER A 188 16.04 26.89 5.67
N ALA A 189 15.52 25.86 6.32
CA ALA A 189 16.35 24.80 6.93
C ALA A 189 17.14 23.98 5.89
N PHE A 190 16.62 23.85 4.65
CA PHE A 190 17.32 23.19 3.55
C PHE A 190 18.35 24.10 2.85
N ALA A 191 18.19 25.42 2.92
CA ALA A 191 19.09 26.37 2.26
C ALA A 191 20.47 26.48 2.96
N ILE A 192 20.57 26.16 4.25
CA ILE A 192 21.83 26.23 5.01
C ILE A 192 22.77 25.06 4.66
N LEU A 193 22.26 23.95 4.12
CA LEU A 193 23.06 22.81 3.66
C LEU A 193 23.60 22.97 2.22
N TRP A 194 23.26 24.06 1.52
CA TRP A 194 23.74 24.36 0.16
C TRP A 194 24.88 25.39 0.10
N LEU A 195 25.29 25.96 1.24
CA LEU A 195 26.46 26.82 1.33
C LEU A 195 27.83 26.09 1.34
N PRO A 196 28.00 24.83 1.78
CA PRO A 196 29.29 24.16 1.68
C PRO A 196 29.53 23.49 0.30
N VAL A 197 28.48 23.17 -0.46
CA VAL A 197 28.61 22.48 -1.77
C VAL A 197 29.13 23.44 -2.85
N ARG A 198 28.81 24.74 -2.78
CA ARG A 198 29.34 25.73 -3.73
C ARG A 198 30.81 26.10 -3.50
N ILE A 199 31.36 25.86 -2.30
CA ILE A 199 32.77 26.16 -2.00
C ILE A 199 33.69 25.02 -2.46
N LEU A 200 33.21 23.78 -2.50
CA LEU A 200 33.98 22.62 -3.01
C LEU A 200 34.08 22.58 -4.54
N ILE A 201 33.09 23.11 -5.27
CA ILE A 201 33.09 23.12 -6.74
C ILE A 201 34.05 24.19 -7.31
N SER A 202 34.29 25.29 -6.59
CA SER A 202 35.23 26.33 -7.03
C SER A 202 36.71 25.99 -6.80
N THR A 203 37.03 24.99 -5.98
CA THR A 203 38.42 24.54 -5.78
C THR A 203 38.85 23.40 -6.71
N LEU A 204 37.92 22.76 -7.43
CA LEU A 204 38.23 21.70 -8.40
C LEU A 204 38.53 22.22 -9.81
N SER A 205 38.22 23.48 -10.12
CA SER A 205 38.52 24.09 -11.43
C SER A 205 39.91 24.75 -11.52
N SER A 206 40.73 24.68 -10.46
CA SER A 206 42.08 25.27 -10.43
C SER A 206 43.22 24.26 -10.28
N VAL A 207 42.92 22.95 -10.27
CA VAL A 207 43.96 21.90 -10.26
C VAL A 207 43.59 20.83 -11.28
N SER A 208 43.98 21.05 -12.52
CA SER A 208 44.46 19.96 -13.39
C SER A 208 45.53 20.54 -14.32
N PRO A 209 46.70 19.85 -14.43
CA PRO A 209 47.90 20.34 -15.12
C PRO A 209 47.78 20.35 -16.65
#